data_AF-A0A4D4KEJ1-F1
#
_entry.id   AF-A0A4D4KEJ1-F1
#
_cell.length_a   1.000
_cell.length_b   1.000
_cell.length_c   1.000
_cell.angle_alpha   90.00
_cell.angle_beta   90.00
_cell.angle_gamma   90.00
#
_symmetry.space_group_name_H-M   'P 1'
#
loop_
_entity.id
_entity.type
_entity.pdbx_description
1 polymer ?
#
loop_
_entity_poly.entity_id
_entity_poly.type
_entity_poly.pdbx_seq_one_letter_code
_entity_poly.pdbx_strand_id
1 'polypeptide(L)'
;MFTTRPTLQGTHGMVSSTHWLASQSAMAVLEDGGNAFDAAVAAGFVLHVVEPHLNGPAGEVPIILAPAGGEPTVLCGQGPAPAGATIDHYTALGLDLVPGTGPLAAAVPGAFDAWMVLLRDHGTKRLAEVLRYAIGYAEHGHPAVERIGETVEAVRELFETEWTTSAELYLPDGESPAAGRLLTNPALAATWRRLITEAEAAGAGREAQIEAARRVWREGFIAQELADAAARPAMDSSGQRHAGTLTGDDLAAFEATYEAPVSYSWNGWTVCKAGPWSQGPVLLQQLALLPDGLTADDLGTPDFLHTLIEGGKLAMADREAWYGDAADVPLAELLSRPYNDERRKLIGEAASYELRPGQPGGRTPRLSKQALAAVARAASGAAGPAAGPGGGEPTVGGPDLGPALGGPAAGGPAPGERADGEPAVGPDGVTRGDTCHLDVVDRWGNMVAATPSGGWLQSNPVIPALGFPLGTRLQMTWLDPDCPAPSPPAAAHAPRSPPRSHCAATPPSWPSERRAAISRTSGARTSSSRSRCGPRCAPDWICRAPSTPPTGTRSPSPAPSTRGR
;
A
#
# COMPACT_ATOMS: atom_id res chain seq x y z
N MET A 1 -7.00 29.89 11.97
CA MET A 1 -5.89 29.19 11.29
C MET A 1 -6.27 29.09 9.81
N PHE A 2 -5.40 29.55 8.90
CA PHE A 2 -5.65 29.40 7.45
C PHE A 2 -5.46 27.94 7.04
N THR A 3 -6.32 27.43 6.16
CA THR A 3 -6.16 26.13 5.50
C THR A 3 -6.12 26.34 3.99
N THR A 4 -5.32 25.55 3.28
CA THR A 4 -5.15 25.71 1.82
C THR A 4 -6.42 25.41 1.03
N ARG A 5 -7.32 24.61 1.62
CA ARG A 5 -8.68 24.30 1.13
C ARG A 5 -9.63 24.21 2.32
N PRO A 6 -10.94 24.40 2.13
CA PRO A 6 -11.92 24.10 3.17
C PRO A 6 -11.91 22.61 3.53
N THR A 7 -12.25 22.29 4.78
CA THR A 7 -12.75 20.95 5.11
C THR A 7 -14.19 20.90 4.62
N LEU A 8 -14.42 20.20 3.51
CA LEU A 8 -15.72 20.15 2.85
C LEU A 8 -16.78 19.54 3.78
N GLN A 9 -18.01 20.06 3.69
CA GLN A 9 -19.17 19.60 4.43
C GLN A 9 -20.33 19.40 3.46
N GLY A 10 -21.12 18.34 3.67
CA GLY A 10 -22.22 17.97 2.79
C GLY A 10 -22.98 16.76 3.30
N THR A 11 -24.04 16.37 2.58
CA THR A 11 -24.99 15.32 3.01
C THR A 11 -25.25 14.24 1.95
N HIS A 12 -24.52 14.28 0.82
CA HIS A 12 -24.68 13.30 -0.27
C HIS A 12 -23.50 12.35 -0.41
N GLY A 13 -22.28 12.85 -0.34
CA GLY A 13 -21.08 12.03 -0.43
C GLY A 13 -19.83 12.88 -0.47
N MET A 14 -18.69 12.28 -0.15
CA MET A 14 -17.37 12.91 -0.22
C MET A 14 -16.37 11.93 -0.79
N VAL A 15 -15.46 12.46 -1.60
CA VAL A 15 -14.34 11.71 -2.17
C VAL A 15 -13.06 12.49 -1.91
N SER A 16 -12.00 11.78 -1.55
CA SER A 16 -10.64 12.29 -1.54
C SER A 16 -9.74 11.30 -2.27
N SER A 17 -8.84 11.78 -3.11
CA SER A 17 -7.80 10.94 -3.73
C SER A 17 -6.57 11.76 -4.07
N THR A 18 -5.49 11.08 -4.44
CA THR A 18 -4.23 11.71 -4.86
C THR A 18 -4.33 12.48 -6.18
N HIS A 19 -5.25 12.10 -7.07
CA HIS A 19 -5.52 12.84 -8.30
C HIS A 19 -6.96 13.37 -8.38
N TRP A 20 -7.14 14.63 -8.79
CA TRP A 20 -8.46 15.27 -8.87
C TRP A 20 -9.39 14.60 -9.89
N LEU A 21 -8.86 14.10 -11.01
CA LEU A 21 -9.65 13.36 -12.02
C LEU A 21 -10.26 12.06 -11.44
N ALA A 22 -9.52 11.36 -10.58
CA ALA A 22 -10.05 10.19 -9.88
C ALA A 22 -11.13 10.59 -8.86
N SER A 23 -10.86 11.64 -8.06
CA SER A 23 -11.84 12.17 -7.10
C SER A 23 -13.17 12.54 -7.78
N GLN A 24 -13.10 13.27 -8.88
CA GLN A 24 -14.29 13.73 -9.61
C GLN A 24 -15.00 12.59 -10.35
N SER A 25 -14.27 11.58 -10.84
CA SER A 25 -14.87 10.40 -11.48
C SER A 25 -15.64 9.55 -10.47
N ALA A 26 -15.08 9.32 -9.29
CA ALA A 26 -15.78 8.69 -8.18
C ALA A 26 -17.00 9.52 -7.73
N MET A 27 -16.87 10.84 -7.63
CA MET A 27 -18.00 11.70 -7.30
C MET A 27 -19.11 11.61 -8.36
N ALA A 28 -18.75 11.54 -9.65
CA ALA A 28 -19.73 11.34 -10.72
C ALA A 28 -20.48 10.01 -10.61
N VAL A 29 -19.86 8.96 -10.08
CA VAL A 29 -20.55 7.70 -9.78
C VAL A 29 -21.55 7.88 -8.63
N LEU A 30 -21.20 8.62 -7.58
CA LEU A 30 -22.11 8.95 -6.47
C LEU A 30 -23.28 9.83 -6.93
N GLU A 31 -23.04 10.78 -7.84
CA GLU A 31 -24.09 11.62 -8.45
C GLU A 31 -25.04 10.81 -9.34
N ASP A 32 -24.52 9.78 -10.01
CA ASP A 32 -25.28 8.82 -10.83
C ASP A 32 -25.87 7.67 -9.99
N GLY A 33 -25.97 7.84 -8.66
CA GLY A 33 -26.65 6.91 -7.75
C GLY A 33 -25.88 5.65 -7.36
N GLY A 34 -24.59 5.54 -7.71
CA GLY A 34 -23.70 4.49 -7.17
C GLY A 34 -23.36 4.73 -5.70
N ASN A 35 -22.84 3.69 -5.04
CA ASN A 35 -22.40 3.76 -3.65
C ASN A 35 -20.88 3.98 -3.52
N ALA A 36 -20.38 4.07 -2.28
CA ALA A 36 -18.97 4.32 -2.00
C ALA A 36 -18.04 3.28 -2.66
N PHE A 37 -18.49 2.04 -2.79
CA PHE A 37 -17.74 0.94 -3.37
C PHE A 37 -17.70 1.02 -4.90
N ASP A 38 -18.82 1.35 -5.54
CA ASP A 38 -18.87 1.64 -6.99
C ASP A 38 -17.93 2.80 -7.35
N ALA A 39 -17.98 3.88 -6.56
CA ALA A 39 -17.15 5.05 -6.73
C ALA A 39 -15.66 4.75 -6.53
N ALA A 40 -15.30 3.96 -5.51
CA ALA A 40 -13.93 3.54 -5.28
C ALA A 40 -13.36 2.71 -6.43
N VAL A 41 -14.14 1.80 -7.02
CA VAL A 41 -13.71 1.03 -8.20
C VAL A 41 -13.47 1.96 -9.38
N ALA A 42 -14.38 2.90 -9.67
CA ALA A 42 -14.17 3.87 -10.75
C ALA A 42 -12.92 4.74 -10.53
N ALA A 43 -12.69 5.24 -9.30
CA ALA A 43 -11.48 5.99 -8.97
C ALA A 43 -10.21 5.13 -9.12
N GLY A 44 -10.22 3.89 -8.64
CA GLY A 44 -9.09 2.96 -8.76
C GLY A 44 -8.64 2.78 -10.21
N PHE A 45 -9.57 2.54 -11.12
CA PHE A 45 -9.26 2.41 -12.54
C PHE A 45 -8.83 3.74 -13.19
N VAL A 46 -9.38 4.88 -12.77
CA VAL A 46 -8.90 6.19 -13.27
C VAL A 46 -7.49 6.48 -12.77
N LEU A 47 -7.15 6.13 -11.53
CA LEU A 47 -5.79 6.29 -10.98
C LEU A 47 -4.75 5.56 -11.84
N HIS A 48 -5.04 4.35 -12.34
CA HIS A 48 -4.14 3.64 -13.26
C HIS A 48 -3.81 4.44 -14.53
N VAL A 49 -4.72 5.33 -14.97
CA VAL A 49 -4.55 6.15 -16.17
C VAL A 49 -3.81 7.45 -15.87
N VAL A 50 -4.12 8.09 -14.74
CA VAL A 50 -3.67 9.46 -14.43
C VAL A 50 -2.47 9.53 -13.48
N GLU A 51 -2.14 8.43 -12.81
CA GLU A 51 -0.94 8.27 -11.99
C GLU A 51 -0.13 6.99 -12.38
N PRO A 52 0.14 6.74 -13.68
CA PRO A 52 0.81 5.50 -14.13
C PRO A 52 2.27 5.36 -13.64
N HIS A 53 2.80 6.41 -13.00
CA HIS A 53 4.12 6.42 -12.37
C HIS A 53 4.08 5.97 -10.89
N LEU A 54 2.89 5.71 -10.33
CA LEU A 54 2.68 5.35 -8.92
C LEU A 54 1.82 4.08 -8.74
N ASN A 55 0.97 3.76 -9.72
CA ASN A 55 0.24 2.51 -9.75
C ASN A 55 -0.07 2.05 -11.19
N GLY A 56 -0.77 0.93 -11.32
CA GLY A 56 -1.20 0.35 -12.58
C GLY A 56 -2.06 -0.90 -12.37
N PRO A 57 -2.71 -1.40 -13.43
CA PRO A 57 -3.69 -2.48 -13.31
C PRO A 57 -3.10 -3.80 -12.80
N ALA A 58 -1.82 -4.06 -13.11
CA ALA A 58 -1.11 -5.27 -12.67
C ALA A 58 -0.41 -5.13 -11.29
N GLY A 59 -0.82 -4.15 -10.50
CA GLY A 59 -0.32 -3.92 -9.15
C GLY A 59 -1.13 -4.64 -8.07
N GLU A 60 -1.21 -4.02 -6.89
CA GLU A 60 -1.92 -4.52 -5.71
C GLU A 60 -2.73 -3.42 -5.02
N VAL A 61 -3.69 -3.83 -4.18
CA VAL A 61 -4.46 -2.89 -3.34
C VAL A 61 -4.92 -3.54 -2.03
N PRO A 62 -4.51 -3.02 -0.86
CA PRO A 62 -5.25 -3.21 0.38
C PRO A 62 -6.46 -2.27 0.43
N ILE A 63 -7.64 -2.81 0.76
CA ILE A 63 -8.89 -2.06 0.87
C ILE A 63 -9.46 -2.28 2.28
N ILE A 64 -9.73 -1.20 3.01
CA ILE A 64 -10.57 -1.25 4.21
C ILE A 64 -11.95 -0.71 3.84
N LEU A 65 -12.96 -1.54 4.01
CA LEU A 65 -14.36 -1.16 3.82
C LEU A 65 -15.11 -1.18 5.14
N ALA A 66 -15.98 -0.20 5.33
CA ALA A 66 -16.92 -0.15 6.44
C ALA A 66 -18.33 0.08 5.87
N PRO A 67 -19.07 -0.99 5.56
CA PRO A 67 -20.47 -0.90 5.17
C PRO A 67 -21.32 -0.25 6.27
N ALA A 68 -22.35 0.48 5.88
CA ALA A 68 -23.28 1.11 6.81
C ALA A 68 -23.92 0.04 7.74
N GLY A 69 -23.72 0.20 9.04
CA GLY A 69 -24.22 -0.76 10.04
C GLY A 69 -23.42 -2.06 10.18
N GLY A 70 -22.42 -2.31 9.32
CA GLY A 70 -21.54 -3.48 9.38
C GLY A 70 -20.27 -3.25 10.17
N GLU A 71 -19.42 -4.27 10.31
CA GLU A 71 -18.08 -4.13 10.89
C GLU A 71 -17.04 -3.78 9.80
N PRO A 72 -15.98 -3.03 10.12
CA PRO A 72 -14.88 -2.80 9.20
C PRO A 72 -14.22 -4.13 8.81
N THR A 73 -13.96 -4.31 7.52
CA THR A 73 -13.35 -5.52 6.96
C THR A 73 -12.22 -5.12 6.03
N VAL A 74 -11.18 -5.95 5.95
CA VAL A 74 -10.08 -5.79 4.99
C VAL A 74 -10.36 -6.71 3.80
N LEU A 75 -10.26 -6.17 2.59
CA LEU A 75 -10.16 -6.94 1.36
C LEU A 75 -8.71 -6.84 0.87
N CYS A 76 -8.02 -7.98 0.87
CA CYS A 76 -6.63 -8.12 0.49
C CYS A 76 -6.52 -8.36 -1.03
N GLY A 77 -6.07 -7.34 -1.74
CA GLY A 77 -5.64 -7.40 -3.14
C GLY A 77 -4.11 -7.39 -3.29
N GLN A 78 -3.38 -7.85 -2.28
CA GLN A 78 -1.94 -8.12 -2.36
C GLN A 78 -1.75 -9.56 -2.85
N GLY A 79 -1.23 -9.73 -4.07
CA GLY A 79 -0.93 -11.06 -4.56
C GLY A 79 0.35 -11.65 -3.97
N PRO A 80 0.46 -12.98 -3.92
CA PRO A 80 1.64 -13.68 -3.43
C PRO A 80 2.78 -13.65 -4.45
N ALA A 81 3.95 -14.18 -4.05
CA ALA A 81 4.99 -14.53 -5.01
C ALA A 81 4.55 -15.72 -5.88
N PRO A 82 4.97 -15.80 -7.16
CA PRO A 82 4.77 -16.99 -7.98
C PRO A 82 5.34 -18.26 -7.34
N ALA A 83 4.81 -19.43 -7.66
CA ALA A 83 5.29 -20.71 -7.14
C ALA A 83 6.78 -20.97 -7.46
N GLY A 84 7.27 -20.47 -8.61
CA GLY A 84 8.68 -20.58 -9.00
C GLY A 84 9.62 -19.59 -8.28
N ALA A 85 9.10 -18.61 -7.53
CA ALA A 85 9.89 -17.52 -6.93
C ALA A 85 10.57 -17.93 -5.60
N THR A 86 11.37 -19.00 -5.65
CA THR A 86 12.07 -19.55 -4.48
C THR A 86 13.41 -18.84 -4.23
N ILE A 87 13.88 -18.78 -2.97
CA ILE A 87 15.22 -18.24 -2.65
C ILE A 87 16.31 -18.94 -3.47
N ASP A 88 16.24 -20.26 -3.61
CA ASP A 88 17.19 -21.05 -4.40
C ASP A 88 17.22 -20.61 -5.88
N HIS A 89 16.07 -20.29 -6.46
CA HIS A 89 16.01 -19.78 -7.84
C HIS A 89 16.76 -18.45 -7.98
N TYR A 90 16.47 -17.47 -7.12
CA TYR A 90 17.11 -16.15 -7.23
C TYR A 90 18.60 -16.22 -6.91
N THR A 91 18.99 -16.98 -5.90
CA THR A 91 20.41 -17.13 -5.53
C THR A 91 21.20 -17.90 -6.58
N ALA A 92 20.58 -18.86 -7.30
CA ALA A 92 21.21 -19.51 -8.46
C ALA A 92 21.45 -18.55 -9.65
N LEU A 93 20.71 -17.44 -9.73
CA LEU A 93 20.98 -16.34 -10.67
C LEU A 93 22.11 -15.40 -10.19
N GLY A 94 22.69 -15.64 -9.02
CA GLY A 94 23.73 -14.81 -8.43
C GLY A 94 23.19 -13.54 -7.75
N LEU A 95 21.91 -13.53 -7.38
CA LEU A 95 21.27 -12.39 -6.74
C LEU A 95 21.33 -12.50 -5.21
N ASP A 96 21.83 -11.45 -4.56
CA ASP A 96 21.79 -11.29 -3.10
C ASP A 96 20.51 -10.59 -2.61
N LEU A 97 19.81 -9.92 -3.52
CA LEU A 97 18.59 -9.15 -3.31
C LEU A 97 17.67 -9.34 -4.51
N VAL A 98 16.36 -9.31 -4.29
CA VAL A 98 15.40 -9.27 -5.40
C VAL A 98 15.59 -7.93 -6.15
N PRO A 99 15.70 -7.93 -7.48
CA PRO A 99 15.84 -6.70 -8.26
C PRO A 99 14.70 -5.71 -7.97
N GLY A 100 14.99 -4.41 -8.01
CA GLY A 100 13.97 -3.36 -7.85
C GLY A 100 13.10 -3.13 -9.08
N THR A 101 13.51 -3.71 -10.21
CA THR A 101 12.85 -3.63 -11.52
C THR A 101 12.82 -5.00 -12.20
N GLY A 102 12.10 -5.14 -13.31
CA GLY A 102 12.04 -6.34 -14.12
C GLY A 102 11.07 -7.42 -13.62
N PRO A 103 10.90 -8.50 -14.40
CA PRO A 103 9.83 -9.49 -14.18
C PRO A 103 10.10 -10.39 -12.97
N LEU A 104 11.36 -10.50 -12.51
CA LEU A 104 11.68 -11.18 -11.25
C LEU A 104 11.08 -10.48 -10.03
N ALA A 105 10.80 -9.18 -10.08
CA ALA A 105 10.21 -8.47 -8.96
C ALA A 105 8.67 -8.60 -8.91
N ALA A 106 8.05 -9.20 -9.92
CA ALA A 106 6.60 -9.25 -10.06
C ALA A 106 5.97 -10.29 -9.11
N ALA A 107 5.11 -9.80 -8.22
CA ALA A 107 4.13 -10.63 -7.53
C ALA A 107 2.96 -10.96 -8.49
N VAL A 108 2.11 -11.91 -8.11
CA VAL A 108 0.84 -12.13 -8.81
C VAL A 108 0.01 -10.84 -8.76
N PRO A 109 -0.47 -10.28 -9.88
CA PRO A 109 -1.26 -9.06 -9.88
C PRO A 109 -2.61 -9.19 -9.15
N GLY A 110 -2.74 -8.50 -8.01
CA GLY A 110 -3.89 -8.65 -7.11
C GLY A 110 -4.93 -7.52 -7.16
N ALA A 111 -4.56 -6.35 -7.69
CA ALA A 111 -5.43 -5.17 -7.64
C ALA A 111 -6.75 -5.36 -8.40
N PHE A 112 -6.69 -5.92 -9.61
CA PHE A 112 -7.86 -6.12 -10.44
C PHE A 112 -8.90 -7.01 -9.76
N ASP A 113 -8.48 -8.17 -9.24
CA ASP A 113 -9.41 -9.12 -8.60
C ASP A 113 -10.08 -8.50 -7.36
N ALA A 114 -9.32 -7.76 -6.55
CA ALA A 114 -9.87 -7.07 -5.38
C ALA A 114 -10.91 -6.01 -5.76
N TRP A 115 -10.69 -5.23 -6.83
CA TRP A 115 -11.71 -4.29 -7.33
C TRP A 115 -12.97 -5.01 -7.82
N MET A 116 -12.81 -6.17 -8.47
CA MET A 116 -13.96 -6.96 -8.93
C MET A 116 -14.72 -7.59 -7.78
N VAL A 117 -14.04 -8.14 -6.76
CA VAL A 117 -14.66 -8.66 -5.54
C VAL A 117 -15.43 -7.55 -4.83
N LEU A 118 -14.82 -6.38 -4.65
CA LEU A 118 -15.49 -5.21 -4.05
C LEU A 118 -16.75 -4.81 -4.84
N LEU A 119 -16.66 -4.72 -6.18
CA LEU A 119 -17.78 -4.33 -7.05
C LEU A 119 -18.90 -5.38 -7.04
N ARG A 120 -18.55 -6.67 -7.04
CA ARG A 120 -19.52 -7.77 -7.02
C ARG A 120 -20.29 -7.77 -5.71
N ASP A 121 -19.57 -7.77 -4.60
CA ASP A 121 -20.14 -8.06 -3.28
C ASP A 121 -20.78 -6.82 -2.62
N HIS A 122 -20.23 -5.64 -2.89
CA HIS A 122 -20.68 -4.40 -2.26
C HIS A 122 -21.13 -3.32 -3.25
N GLY A 123 -20.77 -3.42 -4.54
CA GLY A 123 -21.20 -2.49 -5.57
C GLY A 123 -22.62 -2.72 -6.07
N THR A 124 -23.16 -1.72 -6.75
CA THR A 124 -24.49 -1.73 -7.39
C THR A 124 -24.43 -1.49 -8.89
N LYS A 125 -23.32 -0.96 -9.42
CA LYS A 125 -23.12 -0.60 -10.82
C LYS A 125 -22.55 -1.77 -11.62
N ARG A 126 -22.80 -1.77 -12.93
CA ARG A 126 -22.17 -2.72 -13.87
C ARG A 126 -20.72 -2.34 -14.12
N LEU A 127 -19.94 -3.34 -14.52
CA LEU A 127 -18.53 -3.17 -14.86
C LEU A 127 -18.31 -2.06 -15.91
N ALA A 128 -19.11 -2.06 -16.99
CA ALA A 128 -19.02 -1.04 -18.03
C ALA A 128 -19.29 0.38 -17.51
N GLU A 129 -20.18 0.54 -16.53
CA GLU A 129 -20.52 1.84 -15.96
C GLU A 129 -19.38 2.42 -15.13
N VAL A 130 -18.66 1.57 -14.36
CA VAL A 130 -17.53 2.03 -13.52
C VAL A 130 -16.23 2.19 -14.32
N LEU A 131 -16.00 1.40 -15.37
CA LEU A 131 -14.79 1.50 -16.21
C LEU A 131 -14.86 2.62 -17.27
N ARG A 132 -16.04 3.16 -17.59
CA ARG A 132 -16.20 4.16 -18.67
C ARG A 132 -15.28 5.37 -18.53
N TYR A 133 -15.01 5.81 -17.29
CA TYR A 133 -14.15 6.96 -17.00
C TYR A 133 -12.70 6.68 -17.38
N ALA A 134 -12.16 5.56 -16.92
CA ALA A 134 -10.79 5.14 -17.22
C ALA A 134 -10.62 4.90 -18.73
N ILE A 135 -11.60 4.27 -19.39
CA ILE A 135 -11.59 4.08 -20.86
C ILE A 135 -11.54 5.44 -21.57
N GLY A 136 -12.38 6.39 -21.16
CA GLY A 136 -12.42 7.72 -21.75
C GLY A 136 -11.10 8.47 -21.62
N TYR A 137 -10.49 8.51 -20.43
CA TYR A 137 -9.19 9.17 -20.22
C TYR A 137 -8.05 8.44 -20.92
N ALA A 138 -8.09 7.11 -21.01
CA ALA A 138 -7.07 6.33 -21.70
C ALA A 138 -7.13 6.55 -23.22
N GLU A 139 -8.32 6.59 -23.82
CA GLU A 139 -8.46 6.77 -25.27
C GLU A 139 -8.33 8.22 -25.72
N HIS A 140 -9.01 9.14 -25.05
CA HIS A 140 -9.11 10.54 -25.49
C HIS A 140 -8.10 11.46 -24.81
N GLY A 141 -7.44 10.94 -23.77
CA GLY A 141 -6.34 11.57 -23.09
C GLY A 141 -6.76 12.41 -21.89
N HIS A 142 -5.77 12.71 -21.06
CA HIS A 142 -5.89 13.59 -19.90
C HIS A 142 -4.66 14.50 -19.81
N PRO A 143 -4.76 15.70 -19.23
CA PRO A 143 -3.59 16.55 -19.02
C PRO A 143 -2.63 15.86 -18.05
N ALA A 144 -1.45 15.48 -18.54
CA ALA A 144 -0.42 14.86 -17.71
C ALA A 144 0.06 15.83 -16.62
N VAL A 145 0.26 15.33 -15.41
CA VAL A 145 1.02 16.06 -14.38
C VAL A 145 2.51 16.02 -14.70
N GLU A 146 3.24 17.03 -14.25
CA GLU A 146 4.69 17.18 -14.46
C GLU A 146 5.46 15.90 -14.10
N ARG A 147 5.05 15.25 -13.01
CA ARG A 147 5.74 14.09 -12.46
C ARG A 147 5.79 12.89 -13.40
N ILE A 148 4.81 12.73 -14.28
CA ILE A 148 4.82 11.64 -15.27
C ILE A 148 6.01 11.85 -16.23
N GLY A 149 6.12 13.05 -16.82
CA GLY A 149 7.21 13.39 -17.72
C GLY A 149 8.57 13.28 -17.06
N GLU A 150 8.70 13.78 -15.82
CA GLU A 150 9.94 13.66 -15.04
C GLU A 150 10.35 12.20 -14.77
N THR A 151 9.37 11.32 -14.53
CA THR A 151 9.62 9.90 -14.28
C THR A 151 10.06 9.21 -15.57
N VAL A 152 9.40 9.50 -16.70
CA VAL A 152 9.79 8.96 -18.02
C VAL A 152 11.19 9.42 -18.41
N GLU A 153 11.52 10.71 -18.23
CA GLU A 153 12.86 11.23 -18.50
C GLU A 153 13.93 10.56 -17.64
N ALA A 154 13.63 10.27 -16.38
CA ALA A 154 14.57 9.57 -15.50
C ALA A 154 14.94 8.18 -16.02
N VAL A 155 14.03 7.49 -16.72
CA VAL A 155 14.24 6.13 -17.27
C VAL A 155 14.34 6.09 -18.79
N ARG A 156 14.55 7.25 -19.44
CA ARG A 156 14.55 7.36 -20.91
C ARG A 156 15.54 6.40 -21.57
N GLU A 157 16.78 6.34 -21.09
CA GLU A 157 17.81 5.46 -21.67
C GLU A 157 17.36 4.00 -21.62
N LEU A 158 16.82 3.55 -20.48
CA LEU A 158 16.30 2.20 -20.31
C LEU A 158 15.12 1.92 -21.28
N PHE A 159 14.24 2.89 -21.49
CA PHE A 159 13.12 2.76 -22.43
C PHE A 159 13.60 2.69 -23.89
N GLU A 160 14.51 3.56 -24.30
CA GLU A 160 15.00 3.62 -25.68
C GLU A 160 15.87 2.42 -26.06
N THR A 161 16.62 1.87 -25.09
CA THR A 161 17.62 0.82 -25.36
C THR A 161 17.19 -0.60 -25.00
N GLU A 162 16.33 -0.76 -23.98
CA GLU A 162 15.96 -2.08 -23.45
C GLU A 162 14.46 -2.32 -23.46
N TRP A 163 13.67 -1.38 -22.94
CA TRP A 163 12.22 -1.52 -22.79
C TRP A 163 11.48 -0.72 -23.87
N THR A 164 11.74 -1.06 -25.13
CA THR A 164 11.25 -0.29 -26.29
C THR A 164 9.72 -0.24 -26.37
N THR A 165 9.02 -1.24 -25.83
CA THR A 165 7.56 -1.22 -25.71
C THR A 165 7.04 -0.12 -24.77
N SER A 166 7.82 0.27 -23.76
CA SER A 166 7.54 1.44 -22.92
C SER A 166 7.85 2.75 -23.66
N ALA A 167 8.92 2.79 -24.46
CA ALA A 167 9.22 3.94 -25.30
C ALA A 167 8.12 4.21 -26.33
N GLU A 168 7.56 3.18 -26.96
CA GLU A 168 6.44 3.31 -27.91
C GLU A 168 5.21 4.00 -27.28
N LEU A 169 4.95 3.77 -25.99
CA LEU A 169 3.82 4.37 -25.28
C LEU A 169 4.16 5.76 -24.71
N TYR A 170 5.31 5.91 -24.06
CA TYR A 170 5.63 7.09 -23.26
C TYR A 170 6.60 8.07 -23.93
N LEU A 171 7.25 7.68 -25.02
CA LEU A 171 8.15 8.52 -25.82
C LEU A 171 7.67 8.63 -27.29
N PRO A 172 6.38 8.92 -27.56
CA PRO A 172 5.95 9.16 -28.93
C PRO A 172 6.75 10.32 -29.53
N ASP A 173 7.24 10.14 -30.76
CA ASP A 173 8.17 11.06 -31.43
C ASP A 173 9.47 11.34 -30.66
N GLY A 174 9.83 10.48 -29.70
CA GLY A 174 10.99 10.65 -28.82
C GLY A 174 10.78 11.66 -27.69
N GLU A 175 9.55 12.16 -27.49
CA GLU A 175 9.24 13.18 -26.48
C GLU A 175 8.53 12.57 -25.26
N SER A 176 8.99 12.89 -24.05
CA SER A 176 8.28 12.50 -22.83
C SER A 176 6.96 13.27 -22.67
N PRO A 177 6.00 12.75 -21.87
CA PRO A 177 4.74 13.44 -21.65
C PRO A 177 4.95 14.81 -21.01
N ALA A 178 4.65 15.87 -21.75
CA ALA A 178 4.76 17.23 -21.25
C ALA A 178 3.56 17.59 -20.37
N ALA A 179 3.81 18.33 -19.29
CA ALA A 179 2.77 18.77 -18.37
C ALA A 179 1.66 19.53 -19.09
N GLY A 180 0.41 19.18 -18.79
CA GLY A 180 -0.79 19.77 -19.40
C GLY A 180 -1.09 19.31 -20.84
N ARG A 181 -0.19 18.57 -21.51
CA ARG A 181 -0.51 17.91 -22.79
C ARG A 181 -1.34 16.65 -22.53
N LEU A 182 -2.19 16.31 -23.50
CA LEU A 182 -3.01 15.11 -23.41
C LEU A 182 -2.14 13.86 -23.56
N LEU A 183 -2.00 13.10 -22.48
CA LEU A 183 -1.42 11.76 -22.48
C LEU A 183 -2.52 10.74 -22.74
N THR A 184 -2.32 9.87 -23.73
CA THR A 184 -3.24 8.79 -24.10
C THR A 184 -2.58 7.43 -23.91
N ASN A 185 -3.39 6.40 -23.69
CA ASN A 185 -3.01 5.00 -23.71
C ASN A 185 -4.11 4.17 -24.41
N PRO A 186 -4.15 4.18 -25.76
CA PRO A 186 -5.20 3.50 -26.51
C PRO A 186 -5.21 1.97 -26.29
N ALA A 187 -4.06 1.35 -26.03
CA ALA A 187 -3.96 -0.08 -25.74
C ALA A 187 -4.68 -0.45 -24.44
N LEU A 188 -4.52 0.36 -23.38
CA LEU A 188 -5.25 0.17 -22.13
C LEU A 188 -6.76 0.34 -22.32
N ALA A 189 -7.21 1.33 -23.10
CA ALA A 189 -8.62 1.50 -23.43
C ALA A 189 -9.20 0.29 -24.19
N ALA A 190 -8.45 -0.22 -25.17
CA ALA A 190 -8.84 -1.41 -25.94
C ALA A 190 -8.94 -2.66 -25.05
N THR A 191 -8.01 -2.84 -24.12
CA THR A 191 -8.01 -3.93 -23.14
C THR A 191 -9.29 -3.95 -22.32
N TRP A 192 -9.69 -2.81 -21.77
CA TRP A 192 -10.92 -2.70 -20.99
C TRP A 192 -12.19 -2.93 -21.81
N ARG A 193 -12.25 -2.46 -23.05
CA ARG A 193 -13.39 -2.74 -23.94
C ARG A 193 -13.53 -4.21 -24.27
N ARG A 194 -12.40 -4.87 -24.59
CA ARG A 194 -12.39 -6.30 -24.86
C ARG A 194 -12.83 -7.09 -23.64
N LEU A 195 -12.30 -6.74 -22.47
CA LEU A 195 -12.68 -7.36 -21.20
C LEU A 195 -14.19 -7.20 -20.91
N ILE A 196 -14.75 -6.00 -21.09
CA ILE A 196 -16.21 -5.78 -20.94
C ILE A 196 -17.00 -6.63 -21.93
N THR A 197 -16.57 -6.68 -23.19
CA THR A 197 -17.25 -7.47 -24.23
C THR A 197 -17.27 -8.96 -23.89
N GLU A 198 -16.13 -9.53 -23.46
CA GLU A 198 -16.04 -10.93 -23.05
C GLU A 198 -16.84 -11.20 -21.75
N ALA A 199 -16.86 -10.25 -20.81
CA ALA A 199 -17.66 -10.34 -19.59
C ALA A 199 -19.17 -10.31 -19.85
N GLU A 200 -19.63 -9.43 -20.76
CA GLU A 200 -21.04 -9.33 -21.15
C GLU A 200 -21.56 -10.57 -21.87
N ALA A 201 -20.67 -11.31 -22.55
CA ALA A 201 -21.01 -12.59 -23.18
C ALA A 201 -21.44 -13.68 -22.17
N ALA A 202 -21.09 -13.54 -20.88
CA ALA A 202 -21.56 -14.44 -19.82
C ALA A 202 -23.05 -14.25 -19.45
N GLY A 203 -23.70 -13.21 -19.99
CA GLY A 203 -25.13 -12.95 -19.86
C GLY A 203 -25.44 -11.59 -19.24
N ALA A 204 -26.72 -11.37 -18.93
CA ALA A 204 -27.22 -10.05 -18.50
C ALA A 204 -26.99 -9.73 -17.00
N GLY A 205 -26.60 -10.71 -16.18
CA GLY A 205 -26.48 -10.57 -14.73
C GLY A 205 -25.22 -9.78 -14.32
N ARG A 206 -25.39 -8.72 -13.49
CA ARG A 206 -24.30 -7.86 -13.01
C ARG A 206 -23.13 -8.67 -12.43
N GLU A 207 -23.42 -9.52 -11.46
CA GLU A 207 -22.42 -10.31 -10.74
C GLU A 207 -21.78 -11.38 -11.65
N ALA A 208 -22.56 -11.97 -12.56
CA ALA A 208 -22.05 -12.92 -13.53
C ALA A 208 -21.06 -12.28 -14.52
N GLN A 209 -21.32 -11.04 -14.96
CA GLN A 209 -20.40 -10.27 -15.79
C GLN A 209 -19.11 -9.95 -15.03
N ILE A 210 -19.21 -9.52 -13.76
CA ILE A 210 -18.02 -9.24 -12.94
C ILE A 210 -17.20 -10.52 -12.71
N GLU A 211 -17.85 -11.64 -12.42
CA GLU A 211 -17.17 -12.94 -12.26
C GLU A 211 -16.54 -13.43 -13.57
N ALA A 212 -17.16 -13.17 -14.72
CA ALA A 212 -16.57 -13.44 -16.02
C ALA A 212 -15.34 -12.55 -16.29
N ALA A 213 -15.38 -11.28 -15.91
CA ALA A 213 -14.22 -10.40 -15.99
C ALA A 213 -13.05 -10.89 -15.12
N ARG A 214 -13.32 -11.40 -13.90
CA ARG A 214 -12.31 -12.07 -13.06
C ARG A 214 -11.70 -13.28 -13.78
N ARG A 215 -12.51 -14.11 -14.45
CA ARG A 215 -12.01 -15.23 -15.28
C ARG A 215 -11.12 -14.75 -16.44
N VAL A 216 -11.53 -13.70 -17.15
CA VAL A 216 -10.73 -13.11 -18.25
C VAL A 216 -9.36 -12.64 -17.75
N TRP A 217 -9.30 -12.05 -16.56
CA TRP A 217 -8.05 -11.62 -15.94
C TRP A 217 -7.13 -12.79 -15.58
N ARG A 218 -7.67 -13.84 -14.95
CA ARG A 218 -6.88 -14.93 -14.36
C ARG A 218 -6.58 -16.10 -15.31
N GLU A 219 -7.42 -16.30 -16.33
CA GLU A 219 -7.36 -17.45 -17.26
C GLU A 219 -7.50 -17.03 -18.74
N GLY A 220 -7.89 -15.78 -19.02
CA GLY A 220 -8.19 -15.30 -20.37
C GLY A 220 -7.01 -14.63 -21.07
N PHE A 221 -7.34 -13.74 -22.03
CA PHE A 221 -6.31 -13.08 -22.84
C PHE A 221 -5.34 -12.23 -22.02
N ILE A 222 -5.80 -11.66 -20.89
CA ILE A 222 -4.93 -10.87 -20.02
C ILE A 222 -3.92 -11.78 -19.31
N ALA A 223 -4.37 -12.94 -18.80
CA ALA A 223 -3.49 -13.88 -18.13
C ALA A 223 -2.36 -14.38 -19.05
N GLN A 224 -2.72 -14.69 -20.29
CA GLN A 224 -1.76 -15.12 -21.31
C GLN A 224 -0.70 -14.04 -21.56
N GLU A 225 -1.11 -12.79 -21.78
CA GLU A 225 -0.20 -11.68 -22.03
C GLU A 225 0.70 -11.35 -20.83
N LEU A 226 0.18 -11.47 -19.59
CA LEU A 226 0.96 -11.31 -18.36
C LEU A 226 2.02 -12.41 -18.21
N ALA A 227 1.64 -13.67 -18.41
CA ALA A 227 2.56 -14.81 -18.33
C ALA A 227 3.63 -14.76 -19.43
N ASP A 228 3.25 -14.44 -20.67
CA ASP A 228 4.19 -14.29 -21.79
C ASP A 228 5.14 -13.11 -21.57
N ALA A 229 4.65 -12.01 -21.00
CA ALA A 229 5.51 -10.89 -20.61
C ALA A 229 6.51 -11.28 -19.51
N ALA A 230 6.06 -11.99 -18.48
CA ALA A 230 6.94 -12.44 -17.41
C ALA A 230 8.02 -13.40 -17.92
N ALA A 231 7.70 -14.30 -18.85
CA ALA A 231 8.65 -15.27 -19.41
C ALA A 231 9.71 -14.65 -20.34
N ARG A 232 9.53 -13.39 -20.79
CA ARG A 232 10.51 -12.70 -21.64
C ARG A 232 11.63 -12.10 -20.80
N PRO A 233 12.92 -12.39 -21.10
CA PRO A 233 14.03 -11.73 -20.43
C PRO A 233 13.98 -10.22 -20.63
N ALA A 234 14.03 -9.46 -19.54
CA ALA A 234 14.09 -8.00 -19.56
C ALA A 234 15.24 -7.50 -18.69
N MET A 235 15.88 -6.40 -19.11
CA MET A 235 16.92 -5.73 -18.31
C MET A 235 16.32 -5.32 -16.96
N ASP A 236 17.06 -5.55 -15.87
CA ASP A 236 16.68 -5.09 -14.54
C ASP A 236 17.85 -4.44 -13.78
N SER A 237 17.57 -3.98 -12.56
CA SER A 237 18.53 -3.27 -11.70
C SER A 237 19.81 -4.07 -11.35
N SER A 238 19.86 -5.39 -11.60
CA SER A 238 21.10 -6.17 -11.49
C SER A 238 22.10 -5.87 -12.61
N GLY A 239 21.67 -5.22 -13.69
CA GLY A 239 22.44 -5.02 -14.91
C GLY A 239 22.42 -6.22 -15.86
N GLN A 240 21.59 -7.24 -15.58
CA GLN A 240 21.38 -8.40 -16.43
C GLN A 240 19.93 -8.47 -16.93
N ARG A 241 19.71 -9.28 -17.98
CA ARG A 241 18.37 -9.58 -18.46
C ARG A 241 17.87 -10.87 -17.82
N HIS A 242 16.80 -10.77 -17.04
CA HIS A 242 16.19 -11.92 -16.38
C HIS A 242 14.74 -12.10 -16.82
N ALA A 243 14.30 -13.36 -16.91
CA ALA A 243 12.89 -13.72 -17.04
C ALA A 243 12.28 -13.94 -15.64
N GLY A 244 11.02 -13.60 -15.48
CA GLY A 244 10.25 -13.87 -14.27
C GLY A 244 9.79 -15.32 -14.18
N THR A 245 9.29 -15.69 -13.00
CA THR A 245 8.77 -17.04 -12.71
C THR A 245 7.24 -17.10 -12.67
N LEU A 246 6.55 -15.97 -12.89
CA LEU A 246 5.10 -15.88 -12.95
C LEU A 246 4.55 -16.72 -14.11
N THR A 247 3.60 -17.60 -13.80
CA THR A 247 2.93 -18.47 -14.77
C THR A 247 1.43 -18.19 -14.86
N GLY A 248 0.77 -18.75 -15.89
CA GLY A 248 -0.68 -18.79 -15.97
C GLY A 248 -1.34 -19.52 -14.79
N ASP A 249 -0.69 -20.56 -14.26
CA ASP A 249 -1.21 -21.30 -13.10
C ASP A 249 -1.21 -20.44 -11.83
N ASP A 250 -0.18 -19.60 -11.64
CA ASP A 250 -0.12 -18.65 -10.52
C ASP A 250 -1.25 -17.61 -10.60
N LEU A 251 -1.54 -17.11 -11.82
CA LEU A 251 -2.63 -16.18 -12.08
C LEU A 251 -3.99 -16.83 -11.82
N ALA A 252 -4.19 -18.06 -12.31
CA ALA A 252 -5.43 -18.80 -12.16
C ALA A 252 -5.73 -19.20 -10.70
N ALA A 253 -4.69 -19.41 -9.89
CA ALA A 253 -4.82 -19.84 -8.49
C ALA A 253 -5.14 -18.70 -7.52
N PHE A 254 -4.90 -17.44 -7.89
CA PHE A 254 -5.09 -16.30 -7.00
C PHE A 254 -6.54 -15.81 -6.96
N GLU A 255 -7.03 -15.55 -5.76
CA GLU A 255 -8.26 -14.81 -5.50
C GLU A 255 -8.03 -13.82 -4.36
N ALA A 256 -8.57 -12.60 -4.49
CA ALA A 256 -8.57 -11.62 -3.42
C ALA A 256 -9.43 -12.12 -2.25
N THR A 257 -8.97 -11.91 -1.02
CA THR A 257 -9.58 -12.50 0.19
C THR A 257 -10.01 -11.45 1.20
N TYR A 258 -11.10 -11.74 1.91
CA TYR A 258 -11.52 -10.95 3.06
C TYR A 258 -10.87 -11.44 4.35
N GLU A 259 -10.50 -10.51 5.22
CA GLU A 259 -10.02 -10.79 6.56
C GLU A 259 -10.49 -9.72 7.57
N ALA A 260 -10.41 -10.07 8.86
CA ALA A 260 -10.65 -9.09 9.92
C ALA A 260 -9.49 -8.07 9.98
N PRO A 261 -9.77 -6.78 10.23
CA PRO A 261 -8.71 -5.81 10.45
C PRO A 261 -7.96 -6.10 11.75
N VAL A 262 -6.68 -5.74 11.79
CA VAL A 262 -5.97 -5.56 13.06
C VAL A 262 -6.41 -4.23 13.64
N SER A 263 -6.83 -4.22 14.90
CA SER A 263 -7.34 -3.03 15.55
C SER A 263 -6.65 -2.71 16.88
N TYR A 264 -6.47 -1.43 17.19
CA TYR A 264 -5.99 -0.98 18.48
C TYR A 264 -6.82 0.20 19.00
N SER A 265 -7.24 0.12 20.27
CA SER A 265 -8.01 1.18 20.92
C SER A 265 -7.10 2.15 21.67
N TRP A 266 -7.22 3.44 21.37
CA TRP A 266 -6.41 4.50 21.95
C TRP A 266 -7.24 5.77 22.15
N ASN A 267 -7.23 6.33 23.36
CA ASN A 267 -7.89 7.60 23.70
C ASN A 267 -9.37 7.72 23.25
N GLY A 268 -10.16 6.65 23.45
CA GLY A 268 -11.56 6.61 23.01
C GLY A 268 -11.75 6.41 21.50
N TRP A 269 -10.69 6.11 20.75
CA TRP A 269 -10.72 5.70 19.35
C TRP A 269 -10.31 4.23 19.20
N THR A 270 -10.62 3.64 18.06
CA THR A 270 -10.18 2.32 17.59
C THR A 270 -9.71 2.47 16.16
N VAL A 271 -8.42 2.24 15.93
CA VAL A 271 -7.81 2.33 14.61
C VAL A 271 -7.76 0.93 14.00
N CYS A 272 -8.23 0.79 12.76
CA CYS A 272 -8.30 -0.47 12.02
C CYS A 272 -7.31 -0.45 10.84
N LYS A 273 -6.58 -1.56 10.66
CA LYS A 273 -5.51 -1.73 9.66
C LYS A 273 -5.58 -3.11 9.01
N ALA A 274 -4.96 -3.24 7.84
CA ALA A 274 -4.64 -4.54 7.26
C ALA A 274 -3.70 -5.37 8.17
N GLY A 275 -3.64 -6.68 7.91
CA GLY A 275 -2.79 -7.64 8.63
C GLY A 275 -1.28 -7.35 8.56
N PRO A 276 -0.45 -8.12 9.27
CA PRO A 276 1.00 -7.91 9.36
C PRO A 276 1.77 -8.38 8.11
N TRP A 277 1.08 -8.97 7.12
CA TRP A 277 1.57 -9.06 5.76
C TRP A 277 1.82 -7.66 5.16
N SER A 278 1.02 -6.67 5.62
CA SER A 278 1.24 -5.25 5.41
C SER A 278 2.00 -4.65 6.60
N GLN A 279 2.46 -3.40 6.44
CA GLN A 279 2.99 -2.63 7.57
C GLN A 279 1.94 -1.95 8.44
N GLY A 280 0.65 -2.13 8.14
CA GLY A 280 -0.44 -1.42 8.82
C GLY A 280 -0.34 -1.44 10.36
N PRO A 281 -0.01 -2.57 10.99
CA PRO A 281 0.09 -2.65 12.45
C PRO A 281 1.22 -1.79 13.08
N VAL A 282 2.17 -1.24 12.30
CA VAL A 282 3.20 -0.31 12.81
C VAL A 282 2.59 0.98 13.34
N LEU A 283 1.49 1.47 12.74
CA LEU A 283 0.78 2.62 13.30
C LEU A 283 0.17 2.26 14.66
N LEU A 284 -0.40 1.05 14.77
CA LEU A 284 -1.01 0.58 16.01
C LEU A 284 0.04 0.41 17.11
N GLN A 285 1.24 -0.08 16.78
CA GLN A 285 2.35 -0.14 17.72
C GLN A 285 2.82 1.25 18.15
N GLN A 286 2.89 2.23 17.25
CA GLN A 286 3.23 3.61 17.63
C GLN A 286 2.19 4.21 18.58
N LEU A 287 0.89 3.98 18.33
CA LEU A 287 -0.17 4.37 19.27
C LEU A 287 -0.01 3.67 20.63
N ALA A 288 0.33 2.39 20.63
CA ALA A 288 0.59 1.63 21.84
C ALA A 288 1.84 2.10 22.61
N LEU A 289 2.81 2.72 21.93
CA LEU A 289 4.02 3.30 22.52
C LEU A 289 3.82 4.72 23.04
N LEU A 290 2.75 5.42 22.67
CA LEU A 290 2.47 6.75 23.21
C LEU A 290 2.15 6.67 24.72
N PRO A 291 2.52 7.70 25.51
CA PRO A 291 2.09 7.80 26.89
C PRO A 291 0.59 8.07 26.99
N ASP A 292 -0.01 7.63 28.09
CA ASP A 292 -1.40 7.98 28.44
C ASP A 292 -1.49 9.48 28.78
N GLY A 293 -2.66 10.09 28.57
CA GLY A 293 -2.96 11.45 29.06
C GLY A 293 -2.43 12.61 28.23
N LEU A 294 -1.97 12.37 26.99
CA LEU A 294 -1.61 13.44 26.05
C LEU A 294 -2.74 14.46 25.87
N THR A 295 -2.38 15.74 25.93
CA THR A 295 -3.27 16.89 25.79
C THR A 295 -3.02 17.64 24.49
N ALA A 296 -3.87 18.63 24.19
CA ALA A 296 -3.67 19.49 23.02
C ALA A 296 -2.39 20.35 23.13
N ASP A 297 -1.97 20.68 24.36
CA ASP A 297 -0.80 21.53 24.62
C ASP A 297 0.52 20.78 24.34
N ASP A 298 0.50 19.44 24.37
CA ASP A 298 1.66 18.61 24.04
C ASP A 298 1.92 18.58 22.52
N LEU A 299 0.89 18.80 21.70
CA LEU A 299 0.96 18.62 20.25
C LEU A 299 1.93 19.61 19.60
N GLY A 300 2.91 19.07 18.87
CA GLY A 300 3.88 19.86 18.11
C GLY A 300 5.04 20.41 18.95
N THR A 301 5.11 20.10 20.25
CA THR A 301 6.28 20.40 21.08
C THR A 301 7.48 19.53 20.67
N PRO A 302 8.73 19.96 20.93
CA PRO A 302 9.92 19.14 20.68
C PRO A 302 9.85 17.77 21.36
N ASP A 303 9.39 17.71 22.61
CA ASP A 303 9.28 16.46 23.38
C ASP A 303 8.27 15.49 22.77
N PHE A 304 7.14 16.01 22.29
CA PHE A 304 6.15 15.20 21.58
C PHE A 304 6.70 14.67 20.25
N LEU A 305 7.36 15.51 19.47
CA LEU A 305 7.98 15.10 18.21
C LEU A 305 9.09 14.07 18.44
N HIS A 306 9.94 14.26 19.45
CA HIS A 306 10.98 13.31 19.86
C HIS A 306 10.36 11.96 20.24
N THR A 307 9.31 11.97 21.06
CA THR A 307 8.58 10.75 21.44
C THR A 307 8.01 10.02 20.22
N LEU A 308 7.42 10.73 19.26
CA LEU A 308 6.92 10.14 18.02
C LEU A 308 8.05 9.55 17.17
N ILE A 309 9.19 10.24 17.04
CA ILE A 309 10.33 9.79 16.26
C ILE A 309 10.93 8.51 16.86
N GLU A 310 11.21 8.51 18.16
CA GLU A 310 11.82 7.36 18.84
C GLU A 310 10.84 6.18 18.93
N GLY A 311 9.55 6.44 19.20
CA GLY A 311 8.51 5.42 19.15
C GLY A 311 8.35 4.83 17.74
N GLY A 312 8.42 5.67 16.70
CA GLY A 312 8.42 5.25 15.30
C GLY A 312 9.59 4.32 14.96
N LYS A 313 10.81 4.67 15.39
CA LYS A 313 12.00 3.80 15.21
C LYS A 313 11.83 2.44 15.88
N LEU A 314 11.29 2.41 17.11
CA LEU A 314 11.01 1.15 17.82
C LEU A 314 10.00 0.29 17.08
N ALA A 315 8.84 0.86 16.70
CA ALA A 315 7.80 0.12 15.97
C ALA A 315 8.30 -0.39 14.59
N MET A 316 9.10 0.41 13.88
CA MET A 316 9.71 0.01 12.62
C MET A 316 10.73 -1.12 12.80
N ALA A 317 11.51 -1.11 13.89
CA ALA A 317 12.39 -2.22 14.22
C ALA A 317 11.61 -3.52 14.47
N ASP A 318 10.45 -3.45 15.14
CA ASP A 318 9.58 -4.61 15.32
C ASP A 318 9.00 -5.11 14.00
N ARG A 319 8.61 -4.21 13.09
CA ARG A 319 8.20 -4.61 11.74
C ARG A 319 9.29 -5.42 11.05
N GLU A 320 10.51 -4.89 11.01
CA GLU A 320 11.62 -5.55 10.32
C GLU A 320 11.93 -6.94 10.90
N ALA A 321 11.80 -7.09 12.22
CA ALA A 321 12.10 -8.33 12.92
C ALA A 321 10.95 -9.34 13.02
N TRP A 322 9.70 -8.94 12.73
CA TRP A 322 8.54 -9.79 13.00
C TRP A 322 7.49 -9.85 11.90
N TYR A 323 7.39 -8.87 11.00
CA TYR A 323 6.29 -8.79 10.04
C TYR A 323 6.63 -9.55 8.75
N GLY A 324 5.60 -10.08 8.10
CA GLY A 324 5.72 -10.94 6.92
C GLY A 324 4.50 -11.84 6.79
N ASP A 325 4.50 -12.64 5.74
CA ASP A 325 3.44 -13.63 5.46
C ASP A 325 3.97 -15.08 5.49
N ALA A 326 5.28 -15.27 5.69
CA ALA A 326 5.90 -16.60 5.70
C ALA A 326 5.90 -17.28 7.08
N ALA A 327 5.60 -16.54 8.15
CA ALA A 327 5.62 -17.02 9.52
C ALA A 327 4.55 -16.34 10.38
N ASP A 328 4.16 -16.98 11.49
CA ASP A 328 3.21 -16.41 12.44
C ASP A 328 3.79 -15.15 13.11
N VAL A 329 3.02 -14.05 13.06
CA VAL A 329 3.41 -12.77 13.67
C VAL A 329 2.79 -12.62 15.06
N PRO A 330 3.57 -12.33 16.12
CA PRO A 330 3.06 -12.23 17.50
C PRO A 330 2.33 -10.90 17.79
N LEU A 331 1.34 -10.54 16.97
CA LEU A 331 0.64 -9.24 17.02
C LEU A 331 -0.01 -8.95 18.36
N ALA A 332 -0.66 -9.94 18.98
CA ALA A 332 -1.32 -9.76 20.28
C ALA A 332 -0.34 -9.29 21.37
N GLU A 333 0.90 -9.80 21.34
CA GLU A 333 1.93 -9.43 22.29
C GLU A 333 2.58 -8.09 21.92
N LEU A 334 2.87 -7.87 20.63
CA LEU A 334 3.40 -6.59 20.10
C LEU A 334 2.50 -5.39 20.42
N LEU A 335 1.18 -5.60 20.50
CA LEU A 335 0.18 -4.57 20.85
C LEU A 335 -0.22 -4.60 22.33
N SER A 336 0.34 -5.50 23.15
CA SER A 336 -0.01 -5.61 24.56
C SER A 336 0.56 -4.47 25.39
N ARG A 337 -0.17 -4.05 26.44
CA ARG A 337 0.31 -3.02 27.37
C ARG A 337 1.62 -3.40 28.07
N PRO A 338 1.80 -4.63 28.62
CA PRO A 338 3.05 -5.02 29.26
C PRO A 338 4.27 -4.91 28.34
N TYR A 339 4.15 -5.33 27.07
CA TYR A 339 5.23 -5.19 26.10
C TYR A 339 5.56 -3.72 25.85
N ASN A 340 4.55 -2.90 25.55
CA ASN A 340 4.75 -1.50 25.21
C ASN A 340 5.21 -0.66 26.42
N ASP A 341 4.86 -1.03 27.65
CA ASP A 341 5.38 -0.40 28.86
C ASP A 341 6.89 -0.59 29.03
N GLU A 342 7.42 -1.78 28.69
CA GLU A 342 8.88 -2.01 28.67
C GLU A 342 9.56 -1.29 27.49
N ARG A 343 8.94 -1.34 26.31
CA ARG A 343 9.48 -0.69 25.09
C ARG A 343 9.57 0.82 25.25
N ARG A 344 8.59 1.46 25.89
CA ARG A 344 8.54 2.91 26.10
C ARG A 344 9.71 3.41 26.97
N LYS A 345 10.28 2.57 27.86
CA LYS A 345 11.49 2.90 28.64
C LYS A 345 12.74 3.09 27.77
N LEU A 346 12.73 2.61 26.53
CA LEU A 346 13.84 2.76 25.58
C LEU A 346 13.85 4.14 24.88
N ILE A 347 12.80 4.94 25.09
CA ILE A 347 12.72 6.34 24.63
C ILE A 347 13.40 7.21 25.70
N GLY A 348 14.68 7.49 25.50
CA GLY A 348 15.47 8.37 26.37
C GLY A 348 15.52 9.81 25.83
N GLU A 349 16.29 10.68 26.48
CA GLU A 349 16.47 12.09 26.05
C GLU A 349 17.23 12.22 24.73
N ALA A 350 18.14 11.29 24.42
CA ALA A 350 18.94 11.29 23.21
C ALA A 350 18.28 10.46 22.09
N ALA A 351 18.41 10.92 20.84
CA ALA A 351 17.94 10.18 19.68
C ALA A 351 18.73 8.88 19.48
N SER A 352 18.02 7.78 19.24
CA SER A 352 18.65 6.48 18.94
C SER A 352 19.10 6.41 17.47
N TYR A 353 20.29 5.86 17.25
CA TYR A 353 20.83 5.50 15.94
C TYR A 353 20.88 3.99 15.72
N GLU A 354 20.23 3.22 16.59
CA GLU A 354 20.24 1.76 16.58
C GLU A 354 18.90 1.20 16.08
N LEU A 355 18.96 0.08 15.37
CA LEU A 355 17.79 -0.73 15.06
C LEU A 355 17.54 -1.70 16.22
N ARG A 356 16.50 -1.45 17.02
CA ARG A 356 16.26 -2.14 18.30
C ARG A 356 14.92 -2.89 18.30
N PRO A 357 14.80 -4.06 17.64
CA PRO A 357 13.59 -4.88 17.73
C PRO A 357 13.40 -5.41 19.15
N GLY A 358 12.16 -5.49 19.61
CA GLY A 358 11.83 -6.07 20.91
C GLY A 358 11.66 -7.59 20.84
N GLN A 359 11.37 -8.18 22.00
CA GLN A 359 11.25 -9.62 22.21
C GLN A 359 9.83 -9.99 22.68
N PRO A 360 8.81 -9.88 21.81
CA PRO A 360 7.45 -10.30 22.17
C PRO A 360 7.47 -11.75 22.66
N GLY A 361 7.01 -11.97 23.89
CA GLY A 361 6.92 -13.31 24.50
C GLY A 361 8.28 -13.95 24.77
N GLY A 362 9.34 -13.15 24.85
CA GLY A 362 10.72 -13.64 25.02
C GLY A 362 11.33 -14.24 23.75
N ARG A 363 10.68 -14.09 22.59
CA ARG A 363 11.25 -14.57 21.31
C ARG A 363 12.43 -13.70 20.89
N THR A 364 13.50 -14.33 20.42
CA THR A 364 14.67 -13.62 19.88
C THR A 364 14.36 -13.07 18.49
N PRO A 365 14.56 -11.76 18.25
CA PRO A 365 14.31 -11.16 16.93
C PRO A 365 15.26 -11.71 15.87
N ARG A 366 14.75 -11.85 14.66
CA ARG A 366 15.55 -12.26 13.49
C ARG A 366 15.54 -11.13 12.47
N LEU A 367 16.73 -10.70 12.06
CA LEU A 367 16.93 -9.66 11.04
C LEU A 367 17.67 -10.27 9.86
N SER A 368 17.38 -9.81 8.64
CA SER A 368 18.11 -10.25 7.45
C SER A 368 19.58 -9.85 7.52
N LYS A 369 20.45 -10.63 6.85
CA LYS A 369 21.88 -10.27 6.70
C LYS A 369 22.07 -8.87 6.13
N GLN A 370 21.20 -8.47 5.20
CA GLN A 370 21.24 -7.17 4.54
C GLN A 370 20.81 -6.05 5.49
N ALA A 371 19.81 -6.26 6.35
CA ALA A 371 19.44 -5.30 7.40
C ALA A 371 20.58 -5.11 8.40
N LEU A 372 21.22 -6.19 8.84
CA LEU A 372 22.39 -6.14 9.73
C LEU A 372 23.58 -5.40 9.07
N ALA A 373 23.84 -5.66 7.79
CA ALA A 373 24.88 -4.97 7.03
C ALA A 373 24.57 -3.47 6.85
N ALA A 374 23.31 -3.10 6.64
CA ALA A 374 22.88 -1.70 6.57
C ALA A 374 23.12 -0.97 7.89
N VAL A 375 22.75 -1.59 9.02
CA VAL A 375 23.02 -1.04 10.37
C VAL A 375 24.53 -0.90 10.62
N ALA A 376 25.33 -1.90 10.25
CA ALA A 376 26.79 -1.85 10.42
C ALA A 376 27.44 -0.73 9.59
N ARG A 377 26.97 -0.48 8.36
CA ARG A 377 27.43 0.65 7.53
C ARG A 377 27.05 2.00 8.12
N ALA A 378 25.82 2.14 8.62
CA ALA A 378 25.38 3.36 9.26
C ALA A 378 26.21 3.69 10.51
N ALA A 379 26.59 2.68 11.29
CA ALA A 379 27.43 2.83 12.48
C ALA A 379 28.90 3.17 12.18
N SER A 380 29.44 2.77 11.03
CA SER A 380 30.85 2.97 10.68
C SER A 380 31.16 4.29 9.97
N GLY A 381 30.14 5.03 9.52
CA GLY A 381 30.31 6.29 8.78
C GLY A 381 31.05 6.16 7.44
N ALA A 382 31.29 4.93 6.97
CA ALA A 382 32.07 4.66 5.76
C ALA A 382 31.21 4.78 4.49
N ALA A 383 31.52 5.77 3.65
CA ALA A 383 31.05 5.80 2.26
C ALA A 383 31.88 4.80 1.44
N GLY A 384 31.32 3.61 1.17
CA GLY A 384 31.88 2.63 0.25
C GLY A 384 31.52 2.93 -1.23
N PRO A 385 32.12 2.25 -2.21
CA PRO A 385 31.86 2.51 -3.62
C PRO A 385 30.39 2.26 -3.98
N ALA A 386 29.83 3.16 -4.78
CA ALA A 386 28.48 3.07 -5.34
C ALA A 386 28.43 2.04 -6.49
N ALA A 387 28.07 0.80 -6.17
CA ALA A 387 27.56 -0.19 -7.13
C ALA A 387 27.05 -1.43 -6.35
N GLY A 388 25.74 -1.62 -6.30
CA GLY A 388 25.09 -2.79 -5.70
C GLY A 388 23.55 -2.61 -5.64
N PRO A 389 22.74 -3.47 -6.29
CA PRO A 389 21.30 -3.24 -6.44
C PRO A 389 20.49 -3.55 -5.18
N GLY A 390 19.39 -2.85 -4.99
CA GLY A 390 18.15 -3.40 -4.43
C GLY A 390 18.09 -3.73 -2.95
N GLY A 391 18.55 -2.86 -2.04
CA GLY A 391 18.28 -3.07 -0.61
C GLY A 391 16.78 -3.15 -0.34
N GLY A 392 16.33 -4.19 0.38
CA GLY A 392 14.92 -4.47 0.75
C GLY A 392 14.18 -3.34 1.50
N GLU A 393 14.83 -2.21 1.73
CA GLU A 393 14.24 -0.87 1.70
C GLU A 393 15.22 0.10 1.02
N PRO A 394 14.76 1.06 0.20
CA PRO A 394 15.66 1.88 -0.60
C PRO A 394 16.23 3.05 0.23
N THR A 395 17.40 2.83 0.83
CA THR A 395 18.35 3.83 1.40
C THR A 395 19.76 3.28 1.14
N VAL A 396 20.73 3.85 0.40
CA VAL A 396 21.43 5.16 0.37
C VAL A 396 22.17 5.27 -1.01
N GLY A 397 22.27 6.42 -1.70
CA GLY A 397 23.43 7.35 -1.70
C GLY A 397 24.08 7.46 -3.10
N GLY A 398 24.00 8.62 -3.79
CA GLY A 398 24.55 8.84 -5.14
C GLY A 398 25.98 9.44 -5.16
N PRO A 399 26.65 9.51 -6.32
CA PRO A 399 28.10 9.76 -6.44
C PRO A 399 28.51 11.24 -6.38
N ASP A 400 29.74 11.46 -5.93
CA ASP A 400 30.49 12.72 -5.95
C ASP A 400 30.49 13.39 -7.34
N LEU A 401 30.10 14.67 -7.38
CA LEU A 401 30.61 15.63 -8.37
C LEU A 401 31.64 16.53 -7.65
N GLY A 402 32.83 16.64 -8.24
CA GLY A 402 34.09 17.12 -7.64
C GLY A 402 34.17 18.60 -7.15
N PRO A 403 35.40 19.09 -6.86
CA PRO A 403 35.65 19.91 -5.66
C PRO A 403 35.59 21.43 -5.84
N ALA A 404 35.47 22.11 -4.68
CA ALA A 404 35.58 23.56 -4.39
C ALA A 404 34.27 24.36 -4.53
N LEU A 405 33.79 25.14 -3.56
CA LEU A 405 34.46 26.14 -2.71
C LEU A 405 33.76 26.29 -1.34
N GLY A 406 34.51 26.65 -0.30
CA GLY A 406 34.04 26.75 1.09
C GLY A 406 33.04 27.89 1.39
N GLY A 407 32.12 27.60 2.32
CA GLY A 407 31.15 28.52 2.95
C GLY A 407 30.19 27.74 3.88
N PRO A 408 29.64 28.34 4.95
CA PRO A 408 29.05 27.59 6.07
C PRO A 408 27.72 26.90 5.71
N ALA A 409 27.50 25.75 6.34
CA ALA A 409 26.43 24.80 6.10
C ALA A 409 25.01 25.41 6.22
N ALA A 410 24.30 25.44 5.09
CA ALA A 410 22.84 25.41 5.03
C ALA A 410 22.44 24.01 4.53
N GLY A 411 21.55 23.35 5.26
CA GLY A 411 21.12 21.97 4.98
C GLY A 411 20.55 21.80 3.57
N GLY A 412 21.25 21.04 2.73
CA GLY A 412 20.75 20.54 1.44
C GLY A 412 19.91 19.27 1.62
N PRO A 413 19.15 18.87 0.58
CA PRO A 413 18.32 17.67 0.60
C PRO A 413 19.16 16.39 0.81
N ALA A 414 18.55 15.36 1.40
CA ALA A 414 19.23 14.08 1.62
C ALA A 414 19.53 13.37 0.28
N PRO A 415 20.59 12.53 0.20
CA PRO A 415 20.93 11.83 -1.04
C PRO A 415 19.78 10.97 -1.59
N GLY A 416 19.29 11.29 -2.79
CA GLY A 416 18.15 10.64 -3.45
C GLY A 416 16.80 11.34 -3.26
N GLU A 417 16.79 12.55 -2.69
CA GLU A 417 15.61 13.43 -2.62
C GLU A 417 15.80 14.64 -3.55
N ARG A 418 14.72 15.07 -4.20
CA ARG A 418 14.68 16.37 -4.87
C ARG A 418 14.54 17.50 -3.83
N ALA A 419 14.84 18.74 -4.22
CA ALA A 419 14.81 19.91 -3.33
C ALA A 419 13.42 20.22 -2.73
N ASP A 420 12.35 19.69 -3.31
CA ASP A 420 10.97 19.74 -2.83
C ASP A 420 10.61 18.63 -1.82
N GLY A 421 11.50 17.67 -1.58
CA GLY A 421 11.31 16.54 -0.68
C GLY A 421 10.60 15.34 -1.31
N GLU A 422 10.40 15.35 -2.62
CA GLU A 422 9.70 14.28 -3.34
C GLU A 422 10.60 13.07 -3.66
N PRO A 423 10.02 11.84 -3.72
CA PRO A 423 10.78 10.61 -3.86
C PRO A 423 11.33 10.42 -5.29
N ALA A 424 12.65 10.31 -5.48
CA ALA A 424 13.27 10.24 -6.81
C ALA A 424 13.28 8.83 -7.44
N VAL A 425 13.18 8.79 -8.76
CA VAL A 425 13.37 7.60 -9.60
C VAL A 425 14.82 7.58 -10.10
N GLY A 426 15.50 6.45 -9.94
CA GLY A 426 16.84 6.22 -10.48
C GLY A 426 16.83 5.88 -11.97
N PRO A 427 17.97 6.02 -12.67
CA PRO A 427 18.08 5.71 -14.09
C PRO A 427 17.87 4.24 -14.44
N ASP A 428 18.06 3.36 -13.46
CA ASP A 428 17.75 1.92 -13.50
C ASP A 428 16.26 1.62 -13.25
N GLY A 429 15.43 2.65 -13.06
CA GLY A 429 14.00 2.56 -12.74
C GLY A 429 13.70 2.29 -11.26
N VAL A 430 14.73 2.09 -10.43
CA VAL A 430 14.55 1.86 -9.00
C VAL A 430 13.98 3.12 -8.37
N THR A 431 12.83 2.97 -7.71
CA THR A 431 12.10 4.11 -7.15
C THR A 431 12.16 4.05 -5.62
N ARG A 432 12.67 5.12 -5.00
CA ARG A 432 12.25 5.47 -3.64
C ARG A 432 10.96 6.21 -3.84
N GLY A 433 9.76 5.69 -3.58
CA GLY A 433 8.60 6.52 -3.88
C GLY A 433 7.21 5.93 -3.84
N ASP A 434 6.28 6.84 -4.12
CA ASP A 434 4.91 6.92 -3.61
C ASP A 434 3.92 5.98 -4.30
N THR A 435 2.73 5.88 -3.74
CA THR A 435 1.57 5.09 -4.19
C THR A 435 0.41 6.04 -4.46
N CYS A 436 -0.73 5.53 -4.94
CA CYS A 436 -1.97 6.32 -4.94
C CYS A 436 -2.82 6.03 -3.69
N HIS A 437 -3.78 6.91 -3.38
CA HIS A 437 -4.78 6.68 -2.34
C HIS A 437 -6.14 7.23 -2.74
N LEU A 438 -7.19 6.60 -2.24
CA LEU A 438 -8.56 7.10 -2.34
C LEU A 438 -9.38 6.76 -1.08
N ASP A 439 -10.23 7.69 -0.69
CA ASP A 439 -11.24 7.59 0.35
C ASP A 439 -12.60 7.99 -0.24
N VAL A 440 -13.64 7.20 0.06
CA VAL A 440 -15.02 7.54 -0.31
C VAL A 440 -15.96 7.31 0.86
N VAL A 441 -16.88 8.25 1.07
CA VAL A 441 -18.07 8.09 1.92
C VAL A 441 -19.31 8.52 1.16
N ASP A 442 -20.38 7.73 1.25
CA ASP A 442 -21.64 7.99 0.54
C ASP A 442 -22.80 8.41 1.46
N ARG A 443 -23.95 8.72 0.86
CA ARG A 443 -25.19 9.15 1.55
C ARG A 443 -25.78 8.12 2.50
N TRP A 444 -25.38 6.85 2.36
CA TRP A 444 -25.85 5.76 3.22
C TRP A 444 -24.93 5.53 4.41
N GLY A 445 -23.76 6.18 4.42
CA GLY A 445 -22.74 6.01 5.45
C GLY A 445 -21.81 4.83 5.21
N ASN A 446 -21.77 4.27 3.98
CA ASN A 446 -20.70 3.34 3.61
C ASN A 446 -19.40 4.12 3.46
N MET A 447 -18.30 3.50 3.87
CA MET A 447 -16.96 4.08 3.74
C MET A 447 -15.99 3.08 3.14
N VAL A 448 -15.03 3.58 2.38
CA VAL A 448 -13.91 2.78 1.85
C VAL A 448 -12.65 3.63 1.81
N ALA A 449 -11.53 3.02 2.21
CA ALA A 449 -10.19 3.57 2.12
C ALA A 449 -9.29 2.55 1.42
N ALA A 450 -8.62 2.96 0.35
CA ALA A 450 -7.80 2.06 -0.46
C ALA A 450 -6.52 2.73 -0.94
N THR A 451 -5.42 1.98 -0.90
CA THR A 451 -4.10 2.49 -1.31
C THR A 451 -3.53 1.63 -2.44
N PRO A 452 -4.01 1.79 -3.68
CA PRO A 452 -3.52 1.00 -4.82
C PRO A 452 -2.11 1.44 -5.23
N SER A 453 -1.29 0.46 -5.62
CA SER A 453 0.13 0.63 -5.92
C SER A 453 0.62 -0.42 -6.91
N GLY A 454 1.89 -0.32 -7.32
CA GLY A 454 2.55 -1.30 -8.18
C GLY A 454 2.07 -1.23 -9.64
N GLY A 455 2.78 -1.89 -10.56
CA GLY A 455 2.47 -1.82 -11.99
C GLY A 455 2.77 -0.45 -12.61
N TRP A 456 3.67 0.32 -11.99
CA TRP A 456 4.05 1.64 -12.47
C TRP A 456 5.05 1.58 -13.63
N LEU A 457 5.07 2.63 -14.45
CA LEU A 457 5.77 2.69 -15.74
C LEU A 457 7.29 2.46 -15.66
N GLN A 458 7.92 2.85 -14.56
CA GLN A 458 9.38 2.89 -14.44
C GLN A 458 10.04 1.57 -14.01
N SER A 459 9.28 0.50 -13.73
CA SER A 459 9.87 -0.71 -13.14
C SER A 459 9.69 -2.02 -13.90
N ASN A 460 8.92 -2.02 -14.99
CA ASN A 460 8.83 -3.15 -15.91
C ASN A 460 8.50 -2.65 -17.32
N PRO A 461 8.85 -3.41 -18.38
CA PRO A 461 8.45 -3.07 -19.74
C PRO A 461 6.92 -3.15 -19.90
N VAL A 462 6.34 -2.20 -20.62
CA VAL A 462 4.92 -2.22 -20.99
C VAL A 462 4.63 -3.46 -21.82
N ILE A 463 3.50 -4.12 -21.53
CA ILE A 463 2.97 -5.22 -22.33
C ILE A 463 2.14 -4.60 -23.46
N PRO A 464 2.59 -4.62 -24.74
CA PRO A 464 1.97 -3.83 -25.80
C PRO A 464 0.48 -4.14 -26.02
N ALA A 465 0.10 -5.41 -25.89
CA ALA A 465 -1.28 -5.86 -26.06
C ALA A 465 -2.21 -5.37 -24.95
N LEU A 466 -1.66 -5.00 -23.78
CA LEU A 466 -2.42 -4.58 -22.60
C LEU A 466 -2.31 -3.08 -22.31
N GLY A 467 -1.20 -2.45 -22.67
CA GLY A 467 -0.92 -1.03 -22.40
C GLY A 467 -0.40 -0.75 -20.99
N PHE A 468 0.02 -1.75 -20.21
CA PHE A 468 0.59 -1.56 -18.88
C PHE A 468 1.66 -2.62 -18.55
N PRO A 469 2.60 -2.34 -17.63
CA PRO A 469 3.62 -3.29 -17.21
C PRO A 469 3.19 -4.16 -16.02
N LEU A 470 4.02 -5.15 -15.67
CA LEU A 470 3.91 -5.93 -14.41
C LEU A 470 4.33 -5.10 -13.18
N GLY A 471 3.94 -5.54 -11.98
CA GLY A 471 4.38 -4.96 -10.71
C GLY A 471 5.80 -5.37 -10.29
N THR A 472 6.26 -4.85 -9.15
CA THR A 472 7.62 -5.08 -8.61
C THR A 472 7.64 -5.29 -7.10
N ARG A 473 6.55 -5.79 -6.52
CA ARG A 473 6.36 -5.87 -5.06
C ARG A 473 7.30 -6.86 -4.35
N LEU A 474 7.81 -7.89 -5.05
CA LEU A 474 8.73 -8.88 -4.46
C LEU A 474 10.09 -8.30 -4.07
N GLN A 475 10.44 -7.11 -4.56
CA GLN A 475 11.65 -6.38 -4.13
C GLN A 475 11.69 -6.12 -2.60
N MET A 476 10.55 -6.27 -1.92
CA MET A 476 10.40 -6.08 -0.47
C MET A 476 10.62 -7.36 0.35
N THR A 477 10.94 -8.47 -0.32
CA THR A 477 11.26 -9.76 0.31
C THR A 477 12.77 -9.93 0.44
N TRP A 478 13.18 -10.80 1.36
CA TRP A 478 14.59 -11.13 1.56
C TRP A 478 14.95 -12.46 0.90
N LEU A 479 16.11 -12.51 0.24
CA LEU A 479 16.76 -13.75 -0.18
C LEU A 479 17.55 -14.36 0.99
N ASP A 480 16.91 -14.46 2.15
CA ASP A 480 17.49 -14.95 3.39
C ASP A 480 16.46 -15.82 4.13
N PRO A 481 16.66 -17.16 4.21
CA PRO A 481 15.68 -18.07 4.77
C PRO A 481 15.47 -17.91 6.29
N ASP A 482 16.39 -17.23 6.97
CA ASP A 482 16.36 -17.09 8.43
C ASP A 482 15.53 -15.90 8.93
N CYS A 483 14.98 -15.06 8.03
CA CYS A 483 14.23 -13.86 8.40
C CYS A 483 12.69 -14.08 8.43
N PRO A 484 11.89 -13.12 8.93
CA PRO A 484 10.42 -13.21 9.01
C PRO A 484 9.69 -12.96 7.67
N ALA A 485 10.35 -12.28 6.73
CA ALA A 485 9.88 -12.05 5.37
C ALA A 485 10.83 -12.66 4.31
N PRO A 486 11.14 -13.97 4.39
CA PRO A 486 11.86 -14.66 3.32
C PRO A 486 10.99 -14.65 2.07
N SER A 487 11.59 -14.67 0.88
CA SER A 487 10.83 -15.01 -0.33
C SER A 487 10.13 -16.35 -0.05
N PRO A 488 8.79 -16.43 -0.17
CA PRO A 488 8.08 -17.59 0.33
C PRO A 488 8.51 -18.86 -0.42
N PRO A 489 8.53 -20.02 0.25
CA PRO A 489 8.67 -21.29 -0.45
C PRO A 489 7.48 -21.51 -1.39
N ALA A 490 7.72 -22.23 -2.48
CA ALA A 490 6.71 -22.62 -3.45
C ALA A 490 5.45 -23.17 -2.76
N ALA A 491 4.30 -22.58 -3.07
CA ALA A 491 2.96 -23.08 -2.76
C ALA A 491 2.75 -23.52 -1.29
N ALA A 492 2.58 -22.55 -0.39
CA ALA A 492 1.85 -22.82 0.84
C ALA A 492 1.13 -21.55 1.30
N HIS A 493 -0.09 -21.35 0.82
CA HIS A 493 -1.29 -21.22 1.66
C HIS A 493 -2.51 -21.19 0.74
N ALA A 494 -3.24 -22.31 0.70
CA ALA A 494 -4.62 -22.32 0.24
C ALA A 494 -5.44 -21.32 1.09
N PRO A 495 -6.51 -20.71 0.54
CA PRO A 495 -7.34 -19.78 1.28
C PRO A 495 -7.82 -20.44 2.57
N ARG A 496 -7.50 -19.83 3.72
CA ARG A 496 -8.08 -20.20 5.00
C ARG A 496 -9.58 -19.93 4.89
N SER A 497 -10.35 -20.94 4.48
CA SER A 497 -11.80 -20.93 4.60
C SER A 497 -12.15 -20.60 6.06
N PRO A 498 -13.06 -19.65 6.32
CA PRO A 498 -13.44 -19.35 7.69
C PRO A 498 -14.11 -20.59 8.29
N PRO A 499 -13.91 -20.89 9.59
CA PRO A 499 -14.82 -21.80 10.26
C PRO A 499 -16.23 -21.21 10.12
N ARG A 500 -17.13 -21.96 9.49
CA ARG A 500 -18.58 -21.74 9.66
C ARG A 500 -18.86 -21.76 11.15
N SER A 501 -18.99 -20.59 11.75
CA SER A 501 -19.51 -20.45 13.11
C SER A 501 -20.90 -19.84 13.02
N HIS A 502 -21.89 -20.73 12.96
CA HIS A 502 -23.15 -20.46 13.63
C HIS A 502 -22.87 -20.49 15.13
N CYS A 503 -22.46 -19.34 15.68
CA CYS A 503 -22.57 -19.06 17.10
C CYS A 503 -23.37 -17.78 17.25
N ALA A 504 -24.69 -17.97 17.36
CA ALA A 504 -25.56 -17.00 17.97
C ALA A 504 -25.06 -16.71 19.39
N ALA A 505 -24.54 -15.51 19.58
CA ALA A 505 -24.55 -14.83 20.87
C ALA A 505 -24.88 -13.37 20.58
N THR A 506 -26.02 -12.92 21.08
CA THR A 506 -26.39 -11.50 21.08
C THR A 506 -25.84 -10.87 22.36
N PRO A 507 -24.86 -9.95 22.28
CA PRO A 507 -24.62 -8.96 23.33
C PRO A 507 -24.91 -7.54 22.78
N PRO A 508 -24.94 -6.50 23.64
CA PRO A 508 -25.84 -5.37 23.48
C PRO A 508 -25.51 -4.56 22.23
N SER A 509 -26.57 -4.12 21.55
CA SER A 509 -26.57 -3.17 20.43
C SER A 509 -25.38 -2.19 20.47
N TRP A 510 -24.50 -2.27 19.47
CA TRP A 510 -23.45 -1.29 19.19
C TRP A 510 -24.10 0.00 18.65
N PRO A 511 -24.06 1.14 19.36
CA PRO A 511 -24.37 2.43 18.78
C PRO A 511 -23.03 3.16 18.60
N SER A 512 -22.29 2.84 17.54
CA SER A 512 -21.03 3.54 17.23
C SER A 512 -21.29 4.65 16.21
N GLU A 513 -21.16 5.91 16.63
CA GLU A 513 -20.98 7.04 15.71
C GLU A 513 -19.63 6.88 14.99
N ARG A 514 -19.67 6.49 13.71
CA ARG A 514 -18.50 6.39 12.83
C ARG A 514 -18.14 7.80 12.33
N ARG A 515 -16.87 8.18 12.41
CA ARG A 515 -16.49 9.60 12.24
C ARG A 515 -15.40 9.88 11.20
N ALA A 516 -14.55 8.94 10.77
CA ALA A 516 -13.60 9.22 9.68
C ALA A 516 -12.94 7.98 9.01
N ALA A 517 -12.69 8.08 7.71
CA ALA A 517 -11.64 7.37 6.99
C ALA A 517 -10.55 8.40 6.70
N ILE A 518 -9.30 8.11 7.06
CA ILE A 518 -8.17 9.03 6.83
C ILE A 518 -6.96 8.16 6.53
N SER A 519 -6.48 8.12 5.29
CA SER A 519 -5.13 7.60 4.98
C SER A 519 -4.35 8.53 4.06
N ARG A 520 -3.04 8.29 3.95
CA ARG A 520 -2.14 8.99 3.02
C ARG A 520 -1.31 8.02 2.20
N THR A 521 -0.84 8.51 1.07
CA THR A 521 0.18 7.85 0.27
C THR A 521 1.56 8.02 0.89
N SER A 522 2.38 7.02 0.63
CA SER A 522 3.84 6.93 0.76
C SER A 522 4.27 5.80 1.65
N GLY A 523 4.35 4.59 1.11
CA GLY A 523 5.23 3.59 1.67
C GLY A 523 5.31 3.42 3.22
N ALA A 524 6.49 3.29 3.85
CA ALA A 524 6.63 3.24 5.31
C ALA A 524 6.38 4.56 6.00
N ARG A 525 6.22 5.63 5.21
CA ARG A 525 5.63 6.89 5.61
C ARG A 525 4.10 6.78 5.77
N THR A 526 3.43 5.74 5.25
CA THR A 526 1.97 5.55 5.43
C THR A 526 1.64 5.37 6.90
N SER A 527 2.50 4.69 7.67
CA SER A 527 2.32 4.50 9.12
C SER A 527 3.15 5.46 9.98
N SER A 528 4.10 6.22 9.44
CA SER A 528 5.05 7.03 10.25
C SER A 528 5.13 8.52 9.90
N SER A 529 4.51 8.99 8.80
CA SER A 529 4.64 10.39 8.39
C SER A 529 3.55 11.30 8.96
N ARG A 530 3.86 12.36 9.73
CA ARG A 530 4.76 13.51 9.46
C ARG A 530 6.30 13.36 9.42
N SER A 531 6.92 12.21 9.67
CA SER A 531 8.35 11.92 9.40
C SER A 531 8.62 10.79 8.39
N ARG A 532 9.78 10.87 7.69
CA ARG A 532 10.06 10.32 6.34
C ARG A 532 10.81 8.96 6.32
N CYS A 533 10.30 7.88 5.70
CA CYS A 533 11.02 6.75 5.01
C CYS A 533 10.11 5.68 4.30
N GLY A 534 10.55 5.08 3.16
CA GLY A 534 9.86 4.31 2.06
C GLY A 534 9.29 2.89 2.33
N PRO A 535 8.95 1.97 1.37
CA PRO A 535 7.55 1.59 1.13
C PRO A 535 6.92 0.22 1.52
N ARG A 536 5.88 0.21 2.39
CA ARG A 536 4.71 -0.71 2.28
C ARG A 536 3.40 0.07 2.49
N CYS A 537 2.40 -0.14 1.65
CA CYS A 537 1.19 0.69 1.69
C CYS A 537 0.11 0.02 2.55
N ALA A 538 -0.47 0.73 3.52
CA ALA A 538 -1.65 0.24 4.24
C ALA A 538 -2.62 1.40 4.51
N PRO A 539 -3.88 1.36 4.02
CA PRO A 539 -4.91 2.35 4.34
C PRO A 539 -5.21 2.35 5.84
N ASP A 540 -5.67 3.48 6.34
CA ASP A 540 -5.95 3.77 7.75
C ASP A 540 -7.44 4.01 7.95
N TRP A 541 -8.02 3.45 9.01
CA TRP A 541 -9.40 3.76 9.39
C TRP A 541 -9.53 4.01 10.88
N ILE A 542 -10.23 5.07 11.27
CA ILE A 542 -10.31 5.52 12.68
C ILE A 542 -11.77 5.59 13.13
N CYS A 543 -12.13 4.74 14.08
CA CYS A 543 -13.44 4.70 14.71
C CYS A 543 -13.42 5.25 16.13
N ARG A 544 -14.53 5.78 16.67
CA ARG A 544 -14.61 6.19 18.08
C ARG A 544 -15.24 5.06 18.91
N ALA A 545 -14.59 4.62 19.97
CA ALA A 545 -15.18 3.71 20.95
C ALA A 545 -16.17 4.49 21.85
N PRO A 546 -17.29 3.89 22.27
CA PRO A 546 -18.25 4.55 23.14
C PRO A 546 -17.62 4.90 24.49
N SER A 547 -17.94 6.09 25.01
CA SER A 547 -17.57 6.49 26.36
C SER A 547 -18.39 5.69 27.37
N THR A 548 -17.78 4.76 28.09
CA THR A 548 -18.34 4.27 29.37
C THR A 548 -18.26 5.41 30.38
N PRO A 549 -19.38 5.90 30.95
CA PRO A 549 -19.32 6.83 32.07
C PRO A 549 -18.65 6.12 33.27
N PRO A 550 -17.90 6.84 34.10
CA PRO A 550 -17.28 6.23 35.27
C PRO A 550 -18.36 5.65 36.17
N THR A 551 -18.29 4.35 36.42
CA THR A 551 -19.11 3.65 37.42
C THR A 551 -18.69 4.13 38.80
N GLY A 552 -19.21 5.28 39.21
CA GLY A 552 -19.17 5.71 40.60
C GLY A 552 -19.98 4.71 41.44
N THR A 553 -19.28 3.85 42.16
CA THR A 553 -19.87 3.03 43.23
C THR A 553 -20.41 3.95 44.32
N ARG A 554 -21.70 4.31 44.23
CA ARG A 554 -22.45 4.79 45.40
C ARG A 554 -22.91 3.57 46.19
N SER A 555 -22.21 3.29 47.29
CA SER A 555 -22.69 2.39 48.34
C SER A 555 -24.02 2.92 48.91
N PRO A 556 -25.07 2.09 49.02
CA PRO A 556 -26.31 2.51 49.66
C PRO A 556 -26.12 2.49 51.19
N SER A 557 -26.28 3.65 51.82
CA SER A 557 -26.34 3.74 53.29
C SER A 557 -27.72 3.26 53.78
N PRO A 558 -27.83 2.45 54.85
CA PRO A 558 -29.09 1.87 55.28
C PRO A 558 -29.95 2.90 56.05
N ALA A 559 -31.22 3.02 55.67
CA ALA A 559 -32.22 3.78 56.42
C ALA A 559 -32.62 3.02 57.70
N PRO A 560 -32.78 3.69 58.86
CA PRO A 560 -33.12 3.02 60.10
C PRO A 560 -34.64 2.82 60.21
N SER A 561 -35.03 1.59 60.57
CA SER A 561 -36.40 1.26 60.96
C SER A 561 -36.63 1.56 62.44
N THR A 562 -37.59 2.41 62.77
CA THR A 562 -38.28 2.37 64.08
C THR A 562 -39.77 2.62 63.91
N ARG A 563 -40.54 1.68 64.49
CA ARG A 563 -42.00 1.64 64.58
C ARG A 563 -42.53 2.74 65.49
N GLY A 564 -43.77 3.16 65.25
CA GLY A 564 -44.44 4.20 66.03
C GLY A 564 -44.81 3.81 67.47
N ARG A 565 -44.84 4.83 68.33
CA ARG A 565 -46.04 5.41 68.96
C ARG A 565 -45.77 6.87 69.27
#